data_AF-A0A414S2Z5-F1
#
_entry.id   AF-A0A414S2Z5-F1
#
_cell.length_a   1.000
_cell.length_b   1.000
_cell.length_c   1.000
_cell.angle_alpha   90.00
_cell.angle_beta   90.00
_cell.angle_gamma   90.00
#
_symmetry.space_group_name_H-M   'P 1'
#
loop_
_entity.id
_entity.type
_entity.pdbx_description
1 polymer ?
#
loop_
_entity_poly.entity_id
_entity_poly.type
_entity_poly.pdbx_seq_one_letter_code
_entity_poly.pdbx_strand_id
1 'polypeptide(L)'
;MSKKLFFGSNLKMYKNIKDTVSYLQDLESLTKDISRDEIELFIIPSYTTLDSASKAIDQKNIRLGAQNMCWEEQGQFTGEISPLMLQEAGIGLVMIGHSERRHVFGETDIEENKKVLCALEHGFKTLLCIGETAEEKEFGISAEVLRTQLKVGFHGVSAEDAKNIWVAYEPVWSIGVNGTPASADYAEEMHKVIKATLCEIFGDAADEIPALYGGSVNPGNACDLIVQPSIDGLFTGRAAWQADKFNTLIRDAISAHGAK
;
A
#
# COMPACT_ATOMS: atom_id res chain seq x y z
N MET A 1 -8.94 -13.84 17.96
CA MET A 1 -7.56 -13.43 17.59
C MET A 1 -7.61 -11.95 17.28
N SER A 2 -6.59 -11.17 17.64
CA SER A 2 -6.52 -9.77 17.24
C SER A 2 -6.46 -9.66 15.71
N LYS A 3 -6.98 -8.56 15.15
CA LYS A 3 -6.87 -8.28 13.71
C LYS A 3 -5.38 -8.18 13.33
N LYS A 4 -5.00 -8.79 12.20
CA LYS A 4 -3.63 -8.71 11.67
C LYS A 4 -3.31 -7.27 11.27
N LEU A 5 -2.19 -6.72 11.72
CA LEU A 5 -1.76 -5.36 11.38
C LEU A 5 -0.88 -5.35 10.13
N PHE A 6 -0.98 -4.33 9.30
CA PHE A 6 -0.20 -4.23 8.07
C PHE A 6 0.86 -3.12 8.17
N PHE A 7 2.10 -3.43 7.82
CA PHE A 7 3.19 -2.48 7.77
C PHE A 7 3.88 -2.58 6.41
N GLY A 8 3.86 -1.47 5.67
CA GLY A 8 4.37 -1.41 4.31
C GLY A 8 5.31 -0.25 4.07
N SER A 9 6.20 -0.37 3.10
CA SER A 9 6.92 0.79 2.55
C SER A 9 7.11 0.71 1.04
N ASN A 10 6.78 1.80 0.35
CA ASN A 10 7.25 2.07 -1.00
C ASN A 10 8.62 2.75 -0.94
N LEU A 11 9.66 2.11 -1.49
CA LEU A 11 11.01 2.67 -1.52
C LEU A 11 11.18 3.74 -2.61
N LYS A 12 10.17 3.92 -3.46
CA LYS A 12 10.16 4.85 -4.61
C LYS A 12 11.46 4.72 -5.41
N MET A 13 11.95 5.82 -5.98
CA MET A 13 13.16 5.85 -6.80
C MET A 13 14.40 6.26 -5.97
N TYR A 14 14.68 5.59 -4.84
CA TYR A 14 15.77 5.97 -3.92
C TYR A 14 16.88 4.95 -3.70
N LYS A 15 16.66 3.66 -3.97
CA LYS A 15 17.67 2.61 -3.72
C LYS A 15 18.06 1.90 -5.01
N ASN A 16 19.36 1.68 -5.18
CA ASN A 16 19.90 0.77 -6.20
C ASN A 16 19.82 -0.68 -5.71
N ILE A 17 20.37 -1.62 -6.49
CA ILE A 17 20.36 -3.05 -6.17
C ILE A 17 21.03 -3.34 -4.82
N LYS A 18 22.26 -2.86 -4.62
CA LYS A 18 23.04 -3.11 -3.39
C LYS A 18 22.32 -2.56 -2.17
N ASP A 19 21.82 -1.33 -2.26
CA ASP A 19 21.15 -0.67 -1.13
C ASP A 19 19.81 -1.33 -0.79
N THR A 20 19.10 -1.84 -1.80
CA THR A 20 17.84 -2.59 -1.60
C THR A 20 18.08 -3.93 -0.93
N VAL A 21 19.07 -4.69 -1.39
CA VAL A 21 19.44 -5.99 -0.79
C VAL A 21 19.85 -5.81 0.66
N SER A 22 20.76 -4.86 0.94
CA SER A 22 21.19 -4.57 2.32
C SER A 22 20.00 -4.20 3.21
N TYR A 23 19.14 -3.29 2.74
CA TYR A 23 17.96 -2.85 3.49
C TYR A 23 17.01 -4.01 3.83
N LEU A 24 16.73 -4.91 2.88
CA LEU A 24 15.83 -6.04 3.10
C LEU A 24 16.40 -7.06 4.08
N GLN A 25 17.70 -7.38 3.96
CA GLN A 25 18.38 -8.31 4.87
C GLN A 25 18.44 -7.76 6.30
N ASP A 26 18.74 -6.47 6.45
CA ASP A 26 18.73 -5.80 7.76
C ASP A 26 17.32 -5.83 8.37
N LEU A 27 16.30 -5.49 7.58
CA LEU A 27 14.91 -5.47 8.04
C LEU A 27 14.40 -6.87 8.41
N GLU A 28 14.71 -7.90 7.62
CA GLU A 28 14.36 -9.29 7.92
C GLU A 28 15.00 -9.72 9.24
N SER A 29 16.30 -9.45 9.42
CA SER A 29 17.03 -9.79 10.64
C SER A 29 16.46 -9.09 11.88
N LEU A 30 16.11 -7.80 11.77
CA LEU A 30 15.58 -6.97 12.86
C LEU A 30 14.14 -7.31 13.26
N THR A 31 13.37 -7.92 12.37
CA THR A 31 11.94 -8.22 12.57
C THR A 31 11.62 -9.70 12.64
N LYS A 32 12.64 -10.58 12.64
CA LYS A 32 12.46 -12.05 12.63
C LYS A 32 11.71 -12.61 13.85
N ASP A 33 11.76 -11.90 14.98
CA ASP A 33 11.08 -12.26 16.23
C ASP A 33 9.60 -11.85 16.25
N ILE A 34 9.15 -11.03 15.30
CA ILE A 34 7.75 -10.57 15.22
C ILE A 34 6.93 -11.61 14.45
N SER A 35 5.83 -12.08 15.03
CA SER A 35 4.97 -13.10 14.40
C SER A 35 4.33 -12.60 13.10
N ARG A 36 4.46 -13.39 12.03
CA ARG A 36 3.78 -13.11 10.73
C ARG A 36 2.31 -13.50 10.71
N ASP A 37 1.82 -14.11 11.79
CA ASP A 37 0.38 -14.27 12.05
C ASP A 37 -0.22 -12.97 12.63
N GLU A 38 0.59 -12.16 13.31
CA GLU A 38 0.19 -10.88 13.92
C GLU A 38 0.34 -9.70 12.95
N ILE A 39 1.35 -9.74 12.09
CA ILE A 39 1.62 -8.66 11.12
C ILE A 39 1.81 -9.16 9.68
N GLU A 40 1.42 -8.32 8.73
CA GLU A 40 1.85 -8.42 7.33
C GLU A 40 2.91 -7.34 7.09
N LEU A 41 4.15 -7.76 6.79
CA LEU A 41 5.25 -6.85 6.47
C LEU A 41 5.54 -6.93 4.97
N PHE A 42 5.51 -5.79 4.28
CA PHE A 42 5.77 -5.73 2.84
C PHE A 42 6.63 -4.55 2.40
N ILE A 43 7.43 -4.75 1.36
CA ILE A 43 8.32 -3.72 0.78
C ILE A 43 8.17 -3.70 -0.73
N ILE A 44 8.11 -2.49 -1.30
CA ILE A 44 7.90 -2.26 -2.73
C ILE A 44 9.11 -1.51 -3.30
N PRO A 45 10.15 -2.23 -3.77
CA PRO A 45 11.36 -1.63 -4.32
C PRO A 45 11.25 -1.34 -5.84
N SER A 46 12.25 -0.68 -6.41
CA SER A 46 12.31 -0.39 -7.85
C SER A 46 12.44 -1.65 -8.70
N TYR A 47 11.88 -1.65 -9.90
CA TYR A 47 11.90 -2.81 -10.82
C TYR A 47 13.29 -3.41 -11.06
N THR A 48 14.29 -2.55 -11.25
CA THR A 48 15.69 -2.94 -11.50
C THR A 48 16.31 -3.73 -10.36
N THR A 49 15.65 -3.80 -9.20
CA THR A 49 16.13 -4.48 -8.01
C THR A 49 15.32 -5.75 -7.67
N LEU A 50 14.17 -5.98 -8.30
CA LEU A 50 13.22 -7.03 -7.90
C LEU A 50 13.83 -8.43 -7.91
N ASP A 51 14.54 -8.82 -8.97
CA ASP A 51 15.19 -10.14 -9.04
C ASP A 51 16.19 -10.36 -7.89
N SER A 52 17.02 -9.35 -7.61
CA SER A 52 17.99 -9.42 -6.51
C SER A 52 17.33 -9.37 -5.15
N ALA A 53 16.26 -8.58 -4.99
CA ALA A 53 15.47 -8.50 -3.78
C ALA A 53 14.79 -9.85 -3.46
N SER A 54 14.16 -10.49 -4.44
CA SER A 54 13.50 -11.79 -4.30
C SER A 54 14.46 -12.91 -3.89
N LYS A 55 15.74 -12.81 -4.28
CA LYS A 55 16.79 -13.78 -3.90
C LYS A 55 17.44 -13.47 -2.54
N ALA A 56 17.26 -12.27 -2.00
CA ALA A 56 17.99 -11.80 -0.83
C ALA A 56 17.36 -12.18 0.51
N ILE A 57 16.06 -12.48 0.53
CA ILE A 57 15.24 -12.70 1.74
C ILE A 57 14.22 -13.81 1.52
N ASP A 58 13.69 -14.38 2.60
CA ASP A 58 12.51 -15.24 2.52
C ASP A 58 11.25 -14.36 2.46
N GLN A 59 10.52 -14.42 1.35
CA GLN A 59 9.32 -13.61 1.15
C GLN A 59 8.15 -13.97 2.10
N LYS A 60 8.27 -15.05 2.88
CA LYS A 60 7.36 -15.32 4.02
C LYS A 60 7.58 -14.34 5.17
N ASN A 61 8.79 -13.79 5.30
CA ASN A 61 9.13 -12.80 6.31
C ASN A 61 8.83 -11.38 5.84
N ILE A 62 9.05 -11.09 4.56
CA ILE A 62 8.75 -9.77 3.97
C ILE A 62 8.19 -9.99 2.57
N ARG A 63 6.91 -9.67 2.36
CA ARG A 63 6.32 -9.73 1.03
C ARG A 63 6.93 -8.65 0.14
N LEU A 64 7.31 -9.02 -1.08
CA LEU A 64 7.74 -8.06 -2.08
C LEU A 64 6.58 -7.64 -2.99
N GLY A 65 6.56 -6.36 -3.35
CA GLY A 65 5.63 -5.80 -4.31
C GLY A 65 6.30 -5.03 -5.44
N ALA A 66 5.58 -4.84 -6.54
CA ALA A 66 5.96 -3.96 -7.64
C ALA A 66 5.32 -2.58 -7.50
N GLN A 67 6.05 -1.52 -7.90
CA GLN A 67 5.58 -0.13 -7.76
C GLN A 67 4.45 0.26 -8.72
N ASN A 68 4.26 -0.51 -9.80
CA ASN A 68 3.23 -0.39 -10.81
C ASN A 68 3.26 -1.63 -11.73
N MET A 69 2.29 -1.79 -12.62
CA MET A 69 2.25 -2.84 -13.64
C MET A 69 1.43 -2.37 -14.85
N CYS A 70 1.75 -2.83 -16.05
CA CYS A 70 0.90 -2.67 -17.23
C CYS A 70 -0.30 -3.63 -17.16
N TRP A 71 -1.42 -3.30 -17.82
CA TRP A 71 -2.58 -4.19 -17.90
C TRP A 71 -2.51 -5.20 -19.07
N GLU A 72 -1.41 -5.19 -19.82
CA GLU A 72 -1.18 -6.06 -20.98
C GLU A 72 -0.04 -7.04 -20.68
N GLU A 73 -0.22 -8.31 -21.02
CA GLU A 73 0.82 -9.35 -20.86
C GLU A 73 2.04 -9.09 -21.76
N GLN A 74 1.81 -8.55 -22.95
CA GLN A 74 2.80 -8.26 -23.98
C GLN A 74 2.23 -7.26 -25.01
N GLY A 75 3.11 -6.54 -25.70
CA GLY A 75 2.69 -5.65 -26.79
C GLY A 75 3.70 -4.55 -27.08
N GLN A 76 3.26 -3.54 -27.82
CA GLN A 76 4.08 -2.37 -28.20
C GLN A 76 4.11 -1.34 -27.07
N PHE A 77 4.57 -1.74 -25.89
CA PHE A 77 4.61 -0.94 -24.67
C PHE A 77 6.06 -0.75 -24.17
N THR A 78 6.92 -0.16 -25.01
CA THR A 78 8.34 0.03 -24.68
C THR A 78 8.51 0.77 -23.37
N GLY A 79 9.17 0.13 -22.39
CA GLY A 79 9.43 0.67 -21.06
C GLY A 79 8.45 0.21 -19.97
N GLU A 80 7.34 -0.43 -20.34
CA GLU A 80 6.38 -0.99 -19.39
C GLU A 80 6.83 -2.35 -18.84
N ILE A 81 6.24 -2.72 -17.71
CA ILE A 81 6.46 -4.00 -17.02
C ILE A 81 5.16 -4.80 -17.04
N SER A 82 5.19 -5.99 -17.64
CA SER A 82 4.00 -6.85 -17.75
C SER A 82 3.79 -7.73 -16.51
N PRO A 83 2.56 -8.23 -16.27
CA PRO A 83 2.29 -9.20 -15.20
C PRO A 83 3.20 -10.43 -15.29
N LEU A 84 3.45 -10.95 -16.49
CA LEU A 84 4.29 -12.15 -16.67
C LEU A 84 5.74 -11.91 -16.21
N MET A 85 6.30 -10.73 -16.45
CA MET A 85 7.64 -10.36 -15.97
C MET A 85 7.70 -10.30 -14.44
N LEU A 86 6.64 -9.79 -13.80
CA LEU A 86 6.56 -9.73 -12.34
C LEU A 86 6.39 -11.12 -11.71
N GLN A 87 5.62 -12.01 -12.34
CA GLN A 87 5.48 -13.40 -11.91
C GLN A 87 6.84 -14.13 -11.98
N GLU A 88 7.60 -13.95 -13.05
CA GLU A 88 8.95 -14.53 -13.18
C GLU A 88 9.90 -14.01 -12.09
N ALA A 89 9.80 -12.72 -11.73
CA ALA A 89 10.55 -12.13 -10.64
C ALA A 89 10.08 -12.58 -9.23
N GLY A 90 9.04 -13.42 -9.14
CA GLY A 90 8.52 -13.96 -7.89
C GLY A 90 7.77 -12.94 -7.05
N ILE A 91 7.15 -11.93 -7.67
CA ILE A 91 6.41 -10.87 -6.97
C ILE A 91 4.95 -11.30 -6.77
N GLY A 92 4.39 -10.99 -5.61
CA GLY A 92 3.00 -11.37 -5.25
C GLY A 92 2.07 -10.19 -4.94
N LEU A 93 2.58 -8.95 -5.00
CA LEU A 93 1.83 -7.72 -4.70
C LEU A 93 2.11 -6.68 -5.79
N VAL A 94 1.08 -5.94 -6.22
CA VAL A 94 1.23 -4.82 -7.15
C VAL A 94 0.57 -3.59 -6.54
N MET A 95 1.33 -2.51 -6.40
CA MET A 95 0.79 -1.19 -6.07
C MET A 95 0.24 -0.54 -7.33
N ILE A 96 -0.96 0.02 -7.25
CA ILE A 96 -1.73 0.56 -8.37
C ILE A 96 -2.29 1.92 -7.97
N GLY A 97 -2.27 2.91 -8.87
CA GLY A 97 -2.86 4.22 -8.60
C GLY A 97 -2.17 5.06 -7.51
N HIS A 98 -0.88 4.83 -7.22
CA HIS A 98 -0.15 5.69 -6.29
C HIS A 98 -0.23 7.16 -6.76
N SER A 99 -0.41 8.09 -5.83
CA SER A 99 -0.60 9.53 -6.10
C SER A 99 0.40 10.13 -7.11
N GLU A 100 1.67 9.76 -7.05
CA GLU A 100 2.69 10.18 -8.03
C GLU A 100 2.36 9.73 -9.45
N ARG A 101 1.80 8.53 -9.65
CA ARG A 101 1.41 8.07 -10.98
C ARG A 101 0.19 8.81 -11.52
N ARG A 102 -0.81 9.03 -10.67
CA ARG A 102 -2.00 9.81 -11.02
C ARG A 102 -1.66 11.25 -11.40
N HIS A 103 -0.86 11.93 -10.58
CA HIS A 103 -0.64 13.38 -10.73
C HIS A 103 0.60 13.76 -11.54
N VAL A 104 1.64 12.92 -11.58
CA VAL A 104 2.85 13.19 -12.38
C VAL A 104 2.75 12.52 -13.75
N PHE A 105 2.24 11.29 -13.81
CA PHE A 105 2.15 10.51 -15.04
C PHE A 105 0.75 10.53 -15.68
N GLY A 106 -0.24 11.12 -15.02
CA GLY A 106 -1.58 11.34 -15.58
C GLY A 106 -2.45 10.09 -15.63
N GLU A 107 -2.15 9.07 -14.84
CA GLU A 107 -2.94 7.84 -14.84
C GLU A 107 -4.34 8.06 -14.26
N THR A 108 -5.34 7.53 -14.96
CA THR A 108 -6.77 7.71 -14.69
C THR A 108 -7.36 6.55 -13.90
N ASP A 109 -8.49 6.76 -13.23
CA ASP A 109 -9.20 5.67 -12.52
C ASP A 109 -9.57 4.48 -13.42
N ILE A 110 -9.84 4.76 -14.70
CA ILE A 110 -10.14 3.71 -15.69
C ILE A 110 -8.89 2.86 -15.99
N GLU A 111 -7.71 3.49 -16.08
CA GLU A 111 -6.46 2.76 -16.27
C GLU A 111 -6.07 1.97 -15.02
N GLU A 112 -6.28 2.53 -13.82
CA GLU A 112 -6.07 1.78 -12.58
C GLU A 112 -7.00 0.57 -12.47
N ASN A 113 -8.27 0.70 -12.89
CA ASN A 113 -9.19 -0.44 -12.94
C ASN A 113 -8.68 -1.56 -13.87
N LYS A 114 -8.18 -1.23 -15.06
CA LYS A 114 -7.57 -2.23 -15.96
C LYS A 114 -6.42 -2.97 -15.29
N LYS A 115 -5.56 -2.25 -14.57
CA LYS A 115 -4.44 -2.86 -13.83
C LYS A 115 -4.92 -3.74 -12.69
N VAL A 116 -5.96 -3.31 -11.94
CA VAL A 116 -6.56 -4.11 -10.86
C VAL A 116 -7.08 -5.43 -11.42
N LEU A 117 -7.89 -5.39 -12.47
CA LEU A 117 -8.45 -6.60 -13.10
C LEU A 117 -7.35 -7.52 -13.61
N CYS A 118 -6.40 -6.99 -14.38
CA CYS A 118 -5.26 -7.74 -14.89
C CYS A 118 -4.43 -8.39 -13.76
N ALA A 119 -4.19 -7.65 -12.67
CA ALA A 119 -3.44 -8.15 -11.53
C ALA A 119 -4.15 -9.32 -10.83
N LEU A 120 -5.46 -9.21 -10.64
CA LEU A 120 -6.27 -10.27 -10.05
C LEU A 120 -6.34 -11.52 -10.94
N GLU A 121 -6.50 -11.36 -12.25
CA GLU A 121 -6.47 -12.46 -13.23
C GLU A 121 -5.15 -13.25 -13.18
N HIS A 122 -4.04 -12.56 -12.86
CA HIS A 122 -2.71 -13.14 -12.73
C HIS A 122 -2.37 -13.59 -11.29
N GLY A 123 -3.33 -13.56 -10.38
CA GLY A 123 -3.19 -14.05 -9.00
C GLY A 123 -2.37 -13.14 -8.08
N PHE A 124 -2.13 -11.88 -8.47
CA PHE A 124 -1.49 -10.92 -7.58
C PHE A 124 -2.45 -10.42 -6.51
N LYS A 125 -1.90 -10.03 -5.36
CA LYS A 125 -2.59 -9.08 -4.50
C LYS A 125 -2.45 -7.68 -5.07
N THR A 126 -3.50 -6.87 -4.97
CA THR A 126 -3.48 -5.47 -5.41
C THR A 126 -3.46 -4.54 -4.20
N LEU A 127 -2.61 -3.52 -4.21
CA LEU A 127 -2.70 -2.39 -3.29
C LEU A 127 -3.15 -1.16 -4.09
N LEU A 128 -4.45 -0.88 -4.10
CA LEU A 128 -5.00 0.29 -4.78
C LEU A 128 -4.81 1.53 -3.88
N CYS A 129 -4.01 2.47 -4.36
CA CYS A 129 -3.86 3.77 -3.72
C CYS A 129 -4.96 4.73 -4.19
N ILE A 130 -5.56 5.42 -3.22
CA ILE A 130 -6.61 6.42 -3.41
C ILE A 130 -6.31 7.63 -2.53
N GLY A 131 -6.82 8.80 -2.90
CA GLY A 131 -6.50 10.02 -2.18
C GLY A 131 -7.06 11.26 -2.86
N GLU A 132 -7.46 12.22 -2.04
CA GLU A 132 -7.82 13.55 -2.49
C GLU A 132 -6.62 14.52 -2.44
N THR A 133 -6.65 15.49 -3.33
CA THR A 133 -5.76 16.64 -3.40
C THR A 133 -6.10 17.71 -2.36
N ALA A 134 -5.20 18.68 -2.16
CA ALA A 134 -5.46 19.82 -1.28
C ALA A 134 -6.69 20.63 -1.72
N GLU A 135 -6.86 20.78 -3.03
CA GLU A 135 -7.97 21.53 -3.64
C GLU A 135 -9.31 20.80 -3.45
N GLU A 136 -9.35 19.50 -3.69
CA GLU A 136 -10.54 18.67 -3.43
C GLU A 136 -10.94 18.68 -1.95
N LYS A 137 -9.96 18.68 -1.04
CA LYS A 137 -10.21 18.86 0.39
C LYS A 137 -10.77 20.25 0.70
N GLU A 138 -10.22 21.31 0.10
CA GLU A 138 -10.70 22.69 0.28
C GLU A 138 -12.13 22.86 -0.22
N PHE A 139 -12.49 22.18 -1.32
CA PHE A 139 -13.85 22.14 -1.84
C PHE A 139 -14.81 21.27 -1.01
N GLY A 140 -14.30 20.53 -0.02
CA GLY A 140 -15.12 19.66 0.84
C GLY A 140 -15.64 18.42 0.13
N ILE A 141 -14.93 17.93 -0.90
CA ILE A 141 -15.34 16.77 -1.71
C ILE A 141 -14.46 15.52 -1.50
N SER A 142 -13.69 15.47 -0.41
CA SER A 142 -12.78 14.34 -0.12
C SER A 142 -13.51 12.99 -0.18
N ALA A 143 -14.69 12.90 0.44
CA ALA A 143 -15.45 11.65 0.49
C ALA A 143 -15.92 11.20 -0.91
N GLU A 144 -16.38 12.12 -1.74
CA GLU A 144 -16.81 11.87 -3.12
C GLU A 144 -15.65 11.40 -3.99
N VAL A 145 -14.47 12.00 -3.83
CA VAL A 145 -13.25 11.61 -4.54
C VAL A 145 -12.87 10.17 -4.20
N LEU A 146 -12.74 9.85 -2.90
CA LEU A 146 -12.38 8.50 -2.44
C LEU A 146 -13.40 7.45 -2.90
N ARG A 147 -14.70 7.78 -2.80
CA ARG A 147 -15.78 6.92 -3.26
C ARG A 147 -15.70 6.65 -4.76
N THR A 148 -15.40 7.67 -5.55
CA THR A 148 -15.28 7.55 -7.00
C THR A 148 -14.11 6.68 -7.38
N GLN A 149 -12.92 6.94 -6.81
CA GLN A 149 -11.71 6.17 -7.08
C GLN A 149 -11.87 4.69 -6.69
N LEU A 150 -12.54 4.39 -5.57
CA LEU A 150 -12.86 3.01 -5.17
C LEU A 150 -13.85 2.33 -6.12
N LYS A 151 -14.97 2.99 -6.43
CA LYS A 151 -16.03 2.41 -7.26
C LYS A 151 -15.58 2.18 -8.70
N VAL A 152 -14.78 3.09 -9.25
CA VAL A 152 -14.21 2.93 -10.59
C VAL A 152 -13.07 1.92 -10.55
N GLY A 153 -12.12 2.05 -9.61
CA GLY A 153 -10.96 1.16 -9.50
C GLY A 153 -11.33 -0.31 -9.31
N PHE A 154 -12.42 -0.60 -8.59
CA PHE A 154 -12.93 -1.95 -8.37
C PHE A 154 -14.12 -2.33 -9.26
N HIS A 155 -14.43 -1.55 -10.30
CA HIS A 155 -15.51 -1.91 -11.22
C HIS A 155 -15.21 -3.27 -11.89
N GLY A 156 -16.18 -4.19 -11.84
CA GLY A 156 -16.03 -5.53 -12.40
C GLY A 156 -15.25 -6.52 -11.53
N VAL A 157 -14.73 -6.12 -10.37
CA VAL A 157 -14.10 -7.04 -9.42
C VAL A 157 -15.16 -7.84 -8.67
N SER A 158 -15.01 -9.16 -8.60
CA SER A 158 -15.95 -10.03 -7.92
C SER A 158 -15.79 -9.97 -6.40
N ALA A 159 -16.83 -10.34 -5.65
CA ALA A 159 -16.72 -10.47 -4.19
C ALA A 159 -15.74 -11.59 -3.77
N GLU A 160 -15.51 -12.60 -4.61
CA GLU A 160 -14.54 -13.67 -4.33
C GLU A 160 -13.09 -13.16 -4.35
N ASP A 161 -12.82 -12.14 -5.18
CA ASP A 161 -11.51 -11.53 -5.31
C ASP A 161 -11.18 -10.53 -4.19
N ALA A 162 -12.15 -10.20 -3.33
CA ALA A 162 -11.97 -9.25 -2.22
C ALA A 162 -10.80 -9.63 -1.29
N LYS A 163 -10.54 -10.93 -1.09
CA LYS A 163 -9.39 -11.45 -0.31
C LYS A 163 -8.00 -11.09 -0.90
N ASN A 164 -7.97 -10.64 -2.15
CA ASN A 164 -6.76 -10.27 -2.87
C ASN A 164 -6.58 -8.77 -3.07
N ILE A 165 -7.49 -7.94 -2.59
CA ILE A 165 -7.38 -6.48 -2.71
C ILE A 165 -7.10 -5.83 -1.35
N TRP A 166 -6.20 -4.85 -1.37
CA TRP A 166 -5.84 -3.96 -0.28
C TRP A 166 -6.03 -2.52 -0.77
N VAL A 167 -6.29 -1.59 0.15
CA VAL A 167 -6.42 -0.17 -0.15
C VAL A 167 -5.41 0.63 0.66
N ALA A 168 -4.71 1.58 0.02
CA ALA A 168 -3.91 2.58 0.71
C ALA A 168 -4.55 3.95 0.54
N TYR A 169 -4.92 4.57 1.66
CA TYR A 169 -5.39 5.96 1.67
C TYR A 169 -4.22 6.94 1.76
N GLU A 170 -4.03 7.71 0.70
CA GLU A 170 -2.96 8.66 0.50
C GLU A 170 -3.54 10.09 0.44
N PRO A 171 -3.77 10.78 1.57
CA PRO A 171 -4.14 12.20 1.51
C PRO A 171 -3.01 12.95 0.80
N VAL A 172 -3.21 13.34 -0.45
CA VAL A 172 -2.11 13.72 -1.36
C VAL A 172 -1.39 14.97 -0.83
N TRP A 173 -2.15 15.88 -0.23
CA TRP A 173 -1.68 17.07 0.46
C TRP A 173 -0.81 16.79 1.70
N SER A 174 -0.85 15.57 2.23
CA SER A 174 -0.04 15.13 3.37
C SER A 174 1.28 14.45 2.97
N ILE A 175 1.50 14.16 1.69
CA ILE A 175 2.63 13.36 1.20
C ILE A 175 3.77 14.28 0.72
N GLY A 176 5.01 13.79 0.80
CA GLY A 176 6.19 14.48 0.26
C GLY A 176 6.92 15.35 1.29
N VAL A 177 7.98 16.06 0.84
CA VAL A 177 8.83 16.91 1.72
C VAL A 177 8.06 18.06 2.37
N ASN A 178 7.00 18.54 1.72
CA ASN A 178 6.22 19.69 2.15
C ASN A 178 4.82 19.29 2.67
N GLY A 179 4.54 17.99 2.76
CA GLY A 179 3.25 17.49 3.22
C GLY A 179 3.06 17.73 4.72
N THR A 180 1.88 18.20 5.10
CA THR A 180 1.50 18.32 6.51
C THR A 180 0.82 17.03 6.96
N PRO A 181 1.27 16.37 8.05
CA PRO A 181 0.61 15.17 8.54
C PRO A 181 -0.88 15.42 8.82
N ALA A 182 -1.75 14.54 8.34
CA ALA A 182 -3.16 14.57 8.75
C ALA A 182 -3.28 14.22 10.24
N SER A 183 -4.29 14.78 10.92
CA SER A 183 -4.64 14.34 12.26
C SER A 183 -5.17 12.91 12.21
N ALA A 184 -5.01 12.17 13.32
CA ALA A 184 -5.56 10.83 13.44
C ALA A 184 -7.09 10.81 13.25
N ASP A 185 -7.79 11.84 13.75
CA ASP A 185 -9.24 11.98 13.57
C ASP A 185 -9.65 12.11 12.10
N TYR A 186 -8.92 12.91 11.30
CA TYR A 186 -9.19 13.04 9.87
C TYR A 186 -8.90 11.72 9.13
N ALA A 187 -7.79 11.06 9.48
CA ALA A 187 -7.45 9.77 8.90
C ALA A 187 -8.53 8.72 9.20
N GLU A 188 -9.05 8.67 10.43
CA GLU A 188 -10.14 7.78 10.82
C GLU A 188 -11.46 8.12 10.11
N GLU A 189 -11.80 9.41 9.98
CA GLU A 189 -12.99 9.84 9.25
C GLU A 189 -12.98 9.35 7.80
N MET A 190 -11.85 9.54 7.10
CA MET A 190 -11.71 9.08 5.71
C MET A 190 -11.66 7.56 5.62
N HIS A 191 -11.04 6.86 6.58
CA HIS A 191 -11.07 5.39 6.60
C HIS A 191 -12.48 4.84 6.83
N LYS A 192 -13.34 5.50 7.61
CA LYS A 192 -14.76 5.11 7.71
C LYS A 192 -15.48 5.23 6.37
N VAL A 193 -15.21 6.30 5.60
CA VAL A 193 -15.75 6.44 4.23
C VAL A 193 -15.27 5.30 3.34
N ILE A 194 -13.99 4.95 3.40
CA ILE A 194 -13.41 3.84 2.63
C ILE A 194 -14.08 2.52 3.01
N LYS A 195 -14.17 2.19 4.30
CA LYS A 195 -14.80 0.96 4.79
C LYS A 195 -16.27 0.86 4.38
N ALA A 196 -17.04 1.94 4.55
CA ALA A 196 -18.44 1.97 4.12
C ALA A 196 -18.57 1.76 2.61
N THR A 197 -17.69 2.35 1.82
CA THR A 197 -17.69 2.21 0.36
C THR A 197 -17.30 0.80 -0.08
N LEU A 198 -16.33 0.17 0.58
CA LEU A 198 -15.99 -1.23 0.35
C LEU A 198 -17.18 -2.14 0.67
N CYS A 199 -17.91 -1.91 1.77
CA CYS A 199 -19.14 -2.64 2.06
C CYS A 199 -20.22 -2.44 0.99
N GLU A 200 -20.36 -1.23 0.42
CA GLU A 200 -21.28 -1.01 -0.70
C GLU A 200 -20.91 -1.83 -1.95
N ILE A 201 -19.61 -2.02 -2.21
CA ILE A 201 -19.11 -2.72 -3.40
C ILE A 201 -19.15 -4.25 -3.20
N PHE A 202 -18.70 -4.73 -2.04
CA PHE A 202 -18.41 -6.15 -1.80
C PHE A 202 -19.30 -6.82 -0.74
N GLY A 203 -20.19 -6.08 -0.07
CA GLY A 203 -20.98 -6.61 1.03
C GLY A 203 -20.09 -7.14 2.17
N ASP A 204 -20.43 -8.30 2.72
CA ASP A 204 -19.74 -8.90 3.86
C ASP A 204 -18.25 -9.18 3.59
N ALA A 205 -17.86 -9.39 2.32
CA ALA A 205 -16.46 -9.61 1.94
C ALA A 205 -15.57 -8.37 2.18
N ALA A 206 -16.15 -7.19 2.39
CA ALA A 206 -15.41 -5.97 2.68
C ALA A 206 -14.64 -6.00 4.00
N ASP A 207 -15.09 -6.80 4.98
CA ASP A 207 -14.43 -6.92 6.28
C ASP A 207 -13.02 -7.52 6.18
N GLU A 208 -12.75 -8.28 5.12
CA GLU A 208 -11.46 -8.90 4.84
C GLU A 208 -10.47 -7.94 4.14
N ILE A 209 -10.93 -6.80 3.61
CA ILE A 209 -10.12 -5.86 2.82
C ILE A 209 -9.35 -4.92 3.76
N PRO A 210 -8.02 -5.02 3.85
CA PRO A 210 -7.21 -4.10 4.64
C PRO A 210 -7.21 -2.70 4.02
N ALA A 211 -7.45 -1.69 4.85
CA ALA A 211 -7.30 -0.27 4.51
C ALA A 211 -6.15 0.33 5.32
N LEU A 212 -5.06 0.68 4.62
CA LEU A 212 -3.85 1.25 5.19
C LEU A 212 -3.87 2.77 5.10
N TYR A 213 -3.32 3.44 6.11
CA TYR A 213 -3.01 4.87 6.00
C TYR A 213 -1.63 5.06 5.35
N GLY A 214 -1.60 5.75 4.21
CA GLY A 214 -0.43 6.02 3.36
C GLY A 214 0.02 7.49 3.32
N GLY A 215 -0.48 8.33 4.22
CA GLY A 215 -0.01 9.72 4.36
C GLY A 215 1.39 9.82 5.00
N SER A 216 1.77 11.02 5.47
CA SER A 216 3.06 11.22 6.17
C SER A 216 3.07 10.57 7.56
N VAL A 217 3.36 9.26 7.59
CA VAL A 217 3.62 8.48 8.80
C VAL A 217 5.05 8.71 9.28
N ASN A 218 5.20 8.97 10.58
CA ASN A 218 6.48 9.20 11.25
C ASN A 218 6.38 8.76 12.73
N PRO A 219 7.51 8.68 13.46
CA PRO A 219 7.49 8.24 14.87
C PRO A 219 6.59 9.07 15.80
N GLY A 220 6.33 10.34 15.44
CA GLY A 220 5.49 11.22 16.24
C GLY A 220 3.98 11.01 16.07
N ASN A 221 3.53 10.25 15.06
CA ASN A 221 2.09 10.04 14.80
C ASN A 221 1.69 8.59 14.53
N ALA A 222 2.65 7.67 14.35
CA ALA A 222 2.35 6.28 14.00
C ALA A 222 1.45 5.58 15.04
N CYS A 223 1.70 5.81 16.33
CA CYS A 223 0.91 5.25 17.42
C CYS A 223 -0.54 5.77 17.42
N ASP A 224 -0.75 7.07 17.22
CA ASP A 224 -2.08 7.66 17.20
C ASP A 224 -2.90 7.20 15.99
N LEU A 225 -2.24 6.94 14.87
CA LEU A 225 -2.86 6.45 13.63
C LEU A 225 -3.23 4.97 13.74
N ILE A 226 -2.31 4.10 14.19
CA ILE A 226 -2.55 2.64 14.20
C ILE A 226 -3.64 2.21 15.19
N VAL A 227 -3.91 3.00 16.23
CA VAL A 227 -4.98 2.69 17.20
C VAL A 227 -6.37 3.08 16.71
N GLN A 228 -6.48 3.77 15.57
CA GLN A 228 -7.77 4.16 15.00
C GLN A 228 -8.55 2.91 14.52
N PRO A 229 -9.85 2.78 14.86
CA PRO A 229 -10.61 1.56 14.59
C PRO A 229 -10.67 1.13 13.13
N SER A 230 -10.64 2.08 12.19
CA SER A 230 -10.82 1.82 10.76
C SER A 230 -9.50 1.71 10.00
N ILE A 231 -8.36 1.89 10.67
CA ILE A 231 -7.01 1.83 10.09
C ILE A 231 -6.40 0.47 10.39
N ASP A 232 -6.13 -0.31 9.34
CA ASP A 232 -5.61 -1.69 9.47
C ASP A 232 -4.08 -1.77 9.44
N GLY A 233 -3.44 -0.65 9.12
CA GLY A 233 -2.00 -0.62 8.95
C GLY A 233 -1.45 0.72 8.46
N LEU A 234 -0.12 0.79 8.42
CA LEU A 234 0.64 1.97 8.03
C LEU A 234 1.47 1.68 6.78
N PHE A 235 1.22 2.45 5.72
CA PHE A 235 2.01 2.45 4.51
C PHE A 235 2.99 3.63 4.55
N THR A 236 4.18 3.36 5.08
CA THR A 236 5.14 4.37 5.52
C THR A 236 6.16 4.70 4.44
N GLY A 237 6.31 5.98 4.13
CA GLY A 237 7.35 6.47 3.22
C GLY A 237 8.72 6.60 3.88
N ARG A 238 9.29 7.82 3.88
CA ARG A 238 10.68 8.11 4.32
C ARG A 238 11.08 7.54 5.67
N ALA A 239 10.18 7.51 6.65
CA ALA A 239 10.47 7.00 7.98
C ALA A 239 10.81 5.50 7.98
N ALA A 240 10.44 4.77 6.93
CA ALA A 240 10.70 3.35 6.77
C ALA A 240 11.90 3.02 5.88
N TRP A 241 12.57 4.00 5.25
CA TRP A 241 13.67 3.73 4.30
C TRP A 241 15.02 3.36 4.94
N GLN A 242 15.07 3.36 6.28
CA GLN A 242 16.17 2.79 7.07
C GLN A 242 15.56 1.66 7.93
N ALA A 243 16.17 0.48 7.89
CA ALA A 243 15.58 -0.75 8.45
C ALA A 243 15.39 -0.67 9.97
N ASP A 244 16.36 -0.09 10.69
CA ASP A 244 16.33 0.15 12.13
C ASP A 244 15.19 1.11 12.53
N LYS A 245 15.00 2.18 11.75
CA LYS A 245 13.90 3.13 11.98
C LYS A 245 12.55 2.51 11.70
N PHE A 246 12.43 1.71 10.64
CA PHE A 246 11.16 1.04 10.34
C PHE A 246 10.82 0.00 11.41
N ASN A 247 11.80 -0.81 11.83
CA ASN A 247 11.63 -1.76 12.94
C ASN A 247 11.17 -1.06 14.23
N THR A 248 11.77 0.08 14.57
CA THR A 248 11.36 0.87 15.75
C THR A 248 9.90 1.30 15.63
N LEU A 249 9.52 1.88 14.48
CA LEU A 249 8.15 2.31 14.20
C LEU A 249 7.13 1.15 14.27
N ILE A 250 7.48 -0.02 13.71
CA ILE A 250 6.63 -1.22 13.78
C ILE A 250 6.39 -1.64 15.23
N ARG A 251 7.44 -1.68 16.05
CA ARG A 251 7.34 -2.10 17.46
C ARG A 251 6.54 -1.12 18.30
N ASP A 252 6.77 0.18 18.12
CA ASP A 252 6.01 1.23 18.80
C ASP A 252 4.52 1.14 18.45
N ALA A 253 4.20 0.94 17.16
CA ALA A 253 2.84 0.77 16.69
C ALA A 253 2.15 -0.50 17.23
N ILE A 254 2.85 -1.65 17.24
CA ILE A 254 2.34 -2.90 17.83
C ILE A 254 2.05 -2.72 19.32
N SER A 255 2.97 -2.09 20.05
CA SER A 255 2.83 -1.82 21.49
C SER A 255 1.62 -0.93 21.77
N ALA A 256 1.45 0.17 21.01
CA ALA A 256 0.32 1.08 21.14
C ALA A 256 -1.02 0.38 20.84
N HIS A 257 -1.08 -0.43 19.78
CA HIS A 257 -2.29 -1.18 19.42
C HIS A 257 -2.66 -2.24 20.46
N GLY A 258 -1.67 -2.92 21.05
CA GLY A 258 -1.90 -3.92 22.10
C GLY A 258 -2.31 -3.35 23.45
N ALA A 259 -2.10 -2.05 23.69
CA ALA A 259 -2.48 -1.37 24.92
C ALA A 259 -3.94 -0.85 24.94
N LYS A 260 -4.66 -0.98 23.83
CA LYS A 260 -6.08 -0.61 23.66
C LYS A 260 -7.02 -1.68 24.18
#